data_AF-A0A5D6YE09-F1
#
_entry.id   AF-A0A5D6YE09-F1
#
_cell.length_a   1.000
_cell.length_b   1.000
_cell.length_c   1.000
_cell.angle_alpha   90.00
_cell.angle_beta   90.00
_cell.angle_gamma   90.00
#
_symmetry.space_group_name_H-M   'P 1'
#
loop_
_entity.id
_entity.type
_entity.pdbx_description
1 polymer ?
#
loop_
_entity_poly.entity_id
_entity_poly.type
_entity_poly.pdbx_seq_one_letter_code
_entity_poly.pdbx_strand_id
1 'polypeptide(L)'
;MKVTVGSAKTYGVFELPDAATVADLKEAFAAKTRISRHRITFKLPGPNSALVIGYRTVFLAEYFGPLAFVLAYASRPAFIYGANAAALPFDATAWLGVLAWSAHFVKREFETVFVHRFSRPTMPLFNLFKNCAYYWAFGAVVGYPLCHPLYQAPRSALQVQLGLALFAVSELLNLCVHVQLRSLRPAEGSKARPVPKGPLFALVSCPNYTFEVLGWVGFSLFTQIFASYVFTLVGFLQMADWALKKHRGYIKSDGDAYKKLRRKAIVPFVL
;
A
#
# COMPACT_ATOMS: atom_id res chain seq x y z
N MET A 1 -28.10 12.29 5.20
CA MET A 1 -27.12 11.60 6.12
C MET A 1 -27.80 10.52 6.99
N LYS A 2 -27.40 9.23 6.95
CA LYS A 2 -27.97 8.18 7.83
C LYS A 2 -27.27 8.16 9.19
N VAL A 3 -27.98 8.55 10.25
CA VAL A 3 -27.50 8.45 11.63
C VAL A 3 -28.04 7.18 12.26
N THR A 4 -27.18 6.18 12.46
CA THR A 4 -27.53 4.96 13.20
C THR A 4 -27.12 5.12 14.66
N VAL A 5 -28.10 5.21 15.56
CA VAL A 5 -27.87 5.12 17.00
C VAL A 5 -28.39 3.75 17.44
N GLY A 6 -27.52 2.91 18.01
CA GLY A 6 -27.88 1.55 18.42
C GLY A 6 -27.57 1.28 19.89
N SER A 7 -28.55 0.69 20.59
CA SER A 7 -28.35 -0.22 21.73
C SER A 7 -29.44 -1.31 21.71
N ALA A 8 -29.24 -2.39 22.46
CA ALA A 8 -29.92 -3.69 22.34
C ALA A 8 -31.47 -3.70 22.42
N LYS A 9 -32.16 -2.57 22.64
CA LYS A 9 -33.62 -2.54 22.81
C LYS A 9 -34.39 -1.40 22.12
N THR A 10 -33.75 -0.49 21.37
CA THR A 10 -34.49 0.55 20.63
C THR A 10 -33.65 1.11 19.47
N TYR A 11 -34.24 1.15 18.27
CA TYR A 11 -33.66 1.77 17.08
C TYR A 11 -34.54 2.94 16.64
N GLY A 12 -33.93 4.08 16.37
CA GLY A 12 -34.56 5.19 15.66
C GLY A 12 -33.66 5.62 14.52
N VAL A 13 -34.19 5.63 13.30
CA VAL A 13 -33.52 6.16 12.11
C VAL A 13 -34.04 7.57 11.89
N PHE A 14 -33.14 8.55 11.86
CA PHE A 14 -33.48 9.93 11.55
C PHE A 14 -32.90 10.26 10.18
N GLU A 15 -33.77 10.64 9.26
CA GLU A 15 -33.38 11.18 7.97
C GLU A 15 -33.25 12.69 8.11
N LEU A 16 -32.00 13.16 8.05
CA LEU A 16 -31.72 14.59 7.97
C LEU A 16 -31.44 14.95 6.50
N PRO A 17 -31.90 16.14 6.05
CA PRO A 17 -31.59 16.67 4.73
C PRO A 17 -30.08 16.70 4.49
N ASP A 18 -29.67 16.61 3.23
CA ASP A 18 -28.24 16.63 2.89
C ASP A 18 -27.55 17.97 3.18
N ALA A 19 -28.33 19.04 3.41
CA ALA A 19 -27.87 20.36 3.83
C ALA A 19 -27.95 20.61 5.35
N ALA A 20 -28.18 19.58 6.17
CA ALA A 20 -28.37 19.74 7.61
C ALA A 20 -27.13 20.35 8.30
N THR A 21 -27.39 21.36 9.12
CA THR A 21 -26.42 22.12 9.91
C THR A 21 -26.25 21.52 11.32
N VAL A 22 -25.26 22.03 12.06
CA VAL A 22 -25.05 21.68 13.48
C VAL A 22 -26.26 22.09 14.34
N ALA A 23 -27.01 23.11 13.94
CA ALA A 23 -28.23 23.52 14.64
C ALA A 23 -29.35 22.50 14.48
N ASP A 24 -29.57 22.00 13.25
CA ASP A 24 -30.58 20.97 12.95
C ASP A 24 -30.32 19.67 13.72
N LEU A 25 -29.04 19.31 13.86
CA LEU A 25 -28.61 18.18 14.70
C LEU A 25 -28.91 18.41 16.18
N LYS A 26 -28.70 19.62 16.71
CA LYS A 26 -28.99 19.95 18.11
C LYS A 26 -30.49 19.97 18.38
N GLU A 27 -31.30 20.46 17.45
CA GLU A 27 -32.76 20.50 17.56
C GLU A 27 -33.37 19.09 17.54
N ALA A 28 -32.92 18.24 16.60
CA ALA A 28 -33.31 16.82 16.56
C ALA A 28 -32.92 16.06 17.84
N PHE A 29 -31.87 16.53 18.55
CA PHE A 29 -31.48 16.03 19.87
C PHE A 29 -32.37 16.52 21.00
N ALA A 30 -32.70 17.82 21.01
CA ALA A 30 -33.52 18.46 22.03
C ALA A 30 -34.95 17.90 22.05
N ALA A 31 -35.47 17.48 20.90
CA ALA A 31 -36.77 16.82 20.78
C ALA A 31 -36.87 15.43 21.46
N LYS A 32 -35.77 14.90 22.04
CA LYS A 32 -35.77 13.61 22.76
C LYS A 32 -35.79 13.79 24.27
N THR A 33 -36.80 13.21 24.93
CA THR A 33 -36.97 13.21 26.39
C THR A 33 -36.13 12.17 27.15
N ARG A 34 -35.46 11.23 26.47
CA ARG A 34 -34.59 10.22 27.12
C ARG A 34 -33.38 9.85 26.26
N ILE A 35 -32.22 10.42 26.55
CA ILE A 35 -30.94 9.99 25.98
C ILE A 35 -30.12 9.34 27.11
N SER A 36 -29.91 8.02 26.99
CA SER A 36 -28.96 7.26 27.81
C SER A 36 -27.56 7.87 27.67
N ARG A 37 -26.80 7.95 28.78
CA ARG A 37 -25.45 8.57 28.94
C ARG A 37 -24.33 7.92 28.10
N HIS A 38 -24.57 7.50 26.87
CA HIS A 38 -23.57 6.93 25.99
C HIS A 38 -23.22 7.91 24.87
N ARG A 39 -21.93 8.23 24.80
CA ARG A 39 -21.31 9.19 23.88
C ARG A 39 -21.68 8.89 22.44
N ILE A 40 -22.47 9.75 21.81
CA ILE A 40 -22.78 9.68 20.37
C ILE A 40 -21.71 10.50 19.63
N THR A 41 -20.91 9.85 18.81
CA THR A 41 -19.89 10.51 17.97
C THR A 41 -20.46 10.85 16.60
N PHE A 42 -20.54 12.13 16.30
CA PHE A 42 -20.84 12.64 14.96
C PHE A 42 -19.55 12.79 14.19
N LYS A 43 -19.45 12.12 13.05
CA LYS A 43 -18.37 12.39 12.10
C LYS A 43 -18.92 13.37 11.07
N LEU A 44 -18.83 14.67 11.38
CA LEU A 44 -19.09 15.71 10.41
C LEU A 44 -18.02 15.61 9.31
N PRO A 45 -18.40 15.69 8.02
CA PRO A 45 -17.43 15.91 6.98
C PRO A 45 -16.71 17.23 7.31
N GLY A 46 -15.41 17.18 7.63
CA GLY A 46 -14.61 18.40 7.73
C GLY A 46 -14.59 19.16 6.40
N PRO A 47 -14.11 20.43 6.37
CA PRO A 47 -14.08 21.25 5.15
C PRO A 47 -13.39 20.57 3.95
N ASN A 48 -12.50 19.62 4.21
CA ASN A 48 -11.77 18.84 3.19
C ASN A 48 -12.49 17.56 2.70
N SER A 49 -13.74 17.33 3.10
CA SER A 49 -14.50 16.13 2.73
C SER A 49 -15.29 16.27 1.44
N ALA A 50 -15.45 17.49 0.94
CA ALA A 50 -16.21 17.77 -0.27
C ALA A 50 -15.46 17.28 -1.53
N LEU A 51 -14.12 17.33 -1.51
CA LEU A 51 -13.29 16.94 -2.62
C LEU A 51 -12.74 15.52 -2.40
N VAL A 52 -13.32 14.57 -3.11
CA VAL A 52 -12.95 13.15 -3.04
C VAL A 52 -12.40 12.66 -4.36
N ILE A 53 -11.49 11.70 -4.30
CA ILE A 53 -10.89 11.06 -5.45
C ILE A 53 -11.07 9.55 -5.37
N GLY A 54 -11.26 8.90 -6.52
CA GLY A 54 -11.39 7.44 -6.60
C GLY A 54 -10.12 6.74 -6.12
N TYR A 55 -10.26 5.67 -5.32
CA TYR A 55 -9.11 4.93 -4.79
C TYR A 55 -8.18 4.39 -5.89
N ARG A 56 -8.74 3.97 -7.03
CA ARG A 56 -7.95 3.54 -8.19
C ARG A 56 -7.02 4.66 -8.66
N THR A 57 -7.56 5.86 -8.91
CA THR A 57 -6.79 7.04 -9.33
C THR A 57 -5.71 7.43 -8.32
N VAL A 58 -5.99 7.27 -7.02
CA VAL A 58 -5.00 7.50 -5.97
C VAL A 58 -3.80 6.59 -6.14
N PHE A 59 -4.03 5.29 -6.29
CA PHE A 59 -2.94 4.33 -6.47
C PHE A 59 -2.17 4.56 -7.77
N LEU A 60 -2.84 4.91 -8.87
CA LEU A 60 -2.15 5.26 -10.12
C LEU A 60 -1.22 6.47 -9.93
N ALA A 61 -1.71 7.54 -9.30
CA ALA A 61 -0.88 8.73 -9.05
C ALA A 61 0.24 8.46 -8.03
N GLU A 62 0.00 7.59 -7.05
CA GLU A 62 0.98 7.20 -6.03
C GLU A 62 2.16 6.42 -6.63
N TYR A 63 1.89 5.46 -7.53
CA TYR A 63 2.89 4.58 -8.15
C TYR A 63 3.57 5.20 -9.38
N PHE A 64 2.92 6.15 -10.06
CA PHE A 64 3.49 6.83 -11.22
C PHE A 64 4.75 7.61 -10.89
N GLY A 65 4.78 8.31 -9.75
CA GLY A 65 5.92 9.15 -9.37
C GLY A 65 7.24 8.37 -9.21
N PRO A 66 7.29 7.30 -8.39
CA PRO A 66 8.48 6.46 -8.29
C PRO A 66 9.03 6.00 -9.63
N LEU A 67 8.17 5.64 -10.58
CA LEU A 67 8.55 5.28 -11.94
C LEU A 67 9.12 6.50 -12.68
N ALA A 68 8.41 7.62 -12.67
CA ALA A 68 8.81 8.84 -13.35
C ALA A 68 10.16 9.38 -12.85
N PHE A 69 10.40 9.39 -11.53
CA PHE A 69 11.68 9.85 -10.95
C PHE A 69 12.86 8.99 -11.40
N VAL A 70 12.74 7.66 -11.31
CA VAL A 70 13.83 6.76 -11.70
C VAL A 70 14.11 6.83 -13.20
N LEU A 71 13.08 6.90 -14.04
CA LEU A 71 13.26 7.06 -15.49
C LEU A 71 13.86 8.43 -15.84
N ALA A 72 13.43 9.50 -15.16
CA ALA A 72 14.02 10.82 -15.34
C ALA A 72 15.51 10.83 -14.96
N TYR A 73 15.88 10.20 -13.84
CA TYR A 73 17.29 10.08 -13.46
C TYR A 73 18.10 9.18 -14.38
N ALA A 74 17.49 8.14 -14.98
CA ALA A 74 18.15 7.28 -15.94
C ALA A 74 18.63 8.06 -17.19
N SER A 75 17.96 9.16 -17.55
CA SER A 75 18.44 10.08 -18.60
C SER A 75 19.70 10.88 -18.21
N ARG A 76 20.11 10.82 -16.93
CA ARG A 76 21.24 11.54 -16.33
C ARG A 76 21.25 13.04 -16.69
N PRO A 77 20.21 13.79 -16.31
CA PRO A 77 20.10 15.19 -16.69
C PRO A 77 21.26 16.02 -16.13
N ALA A 78 21.80 16.92 -16.96
CA ALA A 78 23.03 17.65 -16.67
C ALA A 78 22.93 18.54 -15.41
N PHE A 79 21.73 19.07 -15.11
CA PHE A 79 21.52 19.89 -13.92
C PHE A 79 21.54 19.11 -12.60
N ILE A 80 21.47 17.77 -12.65
CA ILE A 80 21.49 16.88 -11.47
C ILE A 80 22.85 16.19 -11.33
N TYR A 81 23.40 15.68 -12.43
CA TYR A 81 24.61 14.84 -12.42
C TYR A 81 25.84 15.52 -13.02
N GLY A 82 25.71 16.77 -13.48
CA GLY A 82 26.78 17.53 -14.11
C GLY A 82 26.79 17.45 -15.64
N ALA A 83 27.53 18.39 -16.26
CA ALA A 83 27.73 18.39 -17.70
C ALA A 83 28.38 17.07 -18.16
N ASN A 84 27.90 16.53 -19.28
CA ASN A 84 28.35 15.26 -19.88
C ASN A 84 28.00 13.96 -19.11
N ALA A 85 27.25 14.02 -18.00
CA ALA A 85 26.86 12.82 -17.26
C ALA A 85 26.12 11.76 -18.11
N ALA A 86 25.28 12.22 -19.04
CA ALA A 86 24.55 11.35 -19.98
C ALA A 86 25.46 10.63 -20.99
N ALA A 87 26.67 11.15 -21.24
CA ALA A 87 27.64 10.52 -22.14
C ALA A 87 28.50 9.45 -21.44
N LEU A 88 28.51 9.42 -20.10
CA LEU A 88 29.24 8.43 -19.34
C LEU A 88 28.55 7.06 -19.42
N PRO A 89 29.32 5.95 -19.41
CA PRO A 89 28.75 4.62 -19.44
C PRO A 89 27.82 4.38 -18.25
N PHE A 90 26.78 3.60 -18.48
CA PHE A 90 25.79 3.27 -17.46
C PHE A 90 26.04 1.84 -17.01
N ASP A 91 26.26 1.66 -15.70
CA ASP A 91 26.62 0.36 -15.13
C ASP A 91 25.52 -0.68 -15.37
N ALA A 92 25.91 -1.92 -15.72
CA ALA A 92 24.95 -2.98 -16.04
C ALA A 92 24.04 -3.34 -14.86
N THR A 93 24.57 -3.32 -13.63
CA THR A 93 23.80 -3.56 -12.41
C THR A 93 22.85 -2.41 -12.12
N ALA A 94 23.28 -1.17 -12.36
CA ALA A 94 22.40 -0.02 -12.27
C ALA A 94 21.24 -0.11 -13.28
N TRP A 95 21.51 -0.54 -14.51
CA TRP A 95 20.47 -0.80 -15.52
C TRP A 95 19.49 -1.88 -15.07
N LEU A 96 19.98 -2.99 -14.51
CA LEU A 96 19.12 -4.02 -13.91
C LEU A 96 18.28 -3.46 -12.77
N GLY A 97 18.82 -2.54 -11.97
CA GLY A 97 18.08 -1.83 -10.92
C GLY A 97 16.97 -0.94 -11.50
N VAL A 98 17.26 -0.15 -12.54
CA VAL A 98 16.25 0.68 -13.23
C VAL A 98 15.15 -0.19 -13.82
N LEU A 99 15.50 -1.31 -14.46
CA LEU A 99 14.54 -2.25 -15.02
C LEU A 99 13.70 -2.94 -13.94
N ALA A 100 14.31 -3.42 -12.86
CA ALA A 100 13.62 -4.05 -11.74
C ALA A 100 12.64 -3.09 -11.06
N TRP A 101 13.10 -1.87 -10.76
CA TRP A 101 12.27 -0.80 -10.20
C TRP A 101 11.09 -0.49 -11.12
N SER A 102 11.37 -0.28 -12.41
CA SER A 102 10.34 0.04 -13.40
C SER A 102 9.34 -1.10 -13.56
N ALA A 103 9.81 -2.34 -13.65
CA ALA A 103 8.96 -3.52 -13.75
C ALA A 103 8.04 -3.67 -12.54
N HIS A 104 8.54 -3.42 -11.33
CA HIS A 104 7.71 -3.40 -10.12
C HIS A 104 6.61 -2.35 -10.23
N PHE A 105 6.94 -1.07 -10.48
CA PHE A 105 5.92 -0.03 -10.50
C PHE A 105 4.95 -0.19 -11.67
N VAL A 106 5.41 -0.59 -12.85
CA VAL A 106 4.53 -0.92 -14.00
C VAL A 106 3.58 -2.08 -13.65
N LYS A 107 4.08 -3.13 -12.98
CA LYS A 107 3.22 -4.20 -12.47
C LYS A 107 2.20 -3.66 -11.47
N ARG A 108 2.58 -2.77 -10.53
CA ARG A 108 1.66 -2.16 -9.56
C ARG A 108 0.57 -1.32 -10.22
N GLU A 109 0.92 -0.57 -11.27
CA GLU A 109 -0.04 0.16 -12.11
C GLU A 109 -1.01 -0.81 -12.80
N PHE A 110 -0.47 -1.84 -13.45
CA PHE A 110 -1.27 -2.87 -14.11
C PHE A 110 -2.23 -3.57 -13.13
N GLU A 111 -1.73 -3.99 -11.97
CA GLU A 111 -2.55 -4.62 -10.93
C GLU A 111 -3.67 -3.68 -10.45
N THR A 112 -3.37 -2.40 -10.29
CA THR A 112 -4.34 -1.37 -9.85
C THR A 112 -5.49 -1.21 -10.84
N VAL A 113 -5.19 -1.26 -12.15
CA VAL A 113 -6.20 -1.16 -13.22
C VAL A 113 -6.99 -2.46 -13.40
N PHE A 114 -6.29 -3.60 -13.51
CA PHE A 114 -6.88 -4.83 -14.04
C PHE A 114 -7.15 -5.92 -12.98
N VAL A 115 -6.43 -5.91 -11.86
CA VAL A 115 -6.48 -6.99 -10.86
C VAL A 115 -7.25 -6.57 -9.61
N HIS A 116 -6.95 -5.41 -9.02
CA HIS A 116 -7.45 -5.02 -7.71
C HIS A 116 -8.93 -4.63 -7.74
N ARG A 117 -9.66 -5.13 -6.73
CA ARG A 117 -11.02 -4.69 -6.39
C ARG A 117 -10.98 -3.95 -5.06
N PHE A 118 -11.28 -2.65 -5.04
CA PHE A 118 -11.19 -1.81 -3.85
C PHE A 118 -12.46 -1.90 -3.01
N SER A 119 -12.31 -1.98 -1.68
CA SER A 119 -13.45 -2.05 -0.74
C SER A 119 -14.07 -0.69 -0.42
N ARG A 120 -13.37 0.39 -0.79
CA ARG A 120 -13.82 1.76 -0.60
C ARG A 120 -13.75 2.45 -1.97
N PRO A 121 -14.78 3.21 -2.36
CA PRO A 121 -14.80 3.85 -3.67
C PRO A 121 -13.87 5.06 -3.71
N THR A 122 -13.78 5.84 -2.61
CA THR A 122 -13.10 7.14 -2.60
C THR A 122 -12.29 7.42 -1.33
N MET A 123 -11.36 8.37 -1.46
CA MET A 123 -10.53 8.96 -0.39
C MET A 123 -10.60 10.50 -0.45
N PRO A 124 -10.47 11.23 0.68
CA PRO A 124 -10.29 12.68 0.66
C PRO A 124 -9.08 13.10 -0.17
N LEU A 125 -9.21 14.11 -1.05
CA LEU A 125 -8.17 14.46 -2.03
C LEU A 125 -6.84 14.81 -1.37
N PHE A 126 -6.84 15.54 -0.25
CA PHE A 126 -5.59 15.98 0.37
C PHE A 126 -4.70 14.82 0.88
N ASN A 127 -5.27 13.64 1.12
CA ASN A 127 -4.49 12.45 1.44
C ASN A 127 -3.67 11.95 0.23
N LEU A 128 -4.08 12.30 -1.00
CA LEU A 128 -3.33 12.00 -2.22
C LEU A 128 -1.92 12.60 -2.15
N PHE A 129 -1.82 13.88 -1.84
CA PHE A 129 -0.52 14.57 -1.79
C PHE A 129 0.40 13.95 -0.74
N LYS A 130 -0.14 13.54 0.42
CA LYS A 130 0.64 12.83 1.45
C LYS A 130 1.15 11.48 0.94
N ASN A 131 0.29 10.70 0.29
CA ASN A 131 0.65 9.41 -0.26
C ASN A 131 1.69 9.54 -1.38
N CYS A 132 1.44 10.41 -2.36
CA CYS A 132 2.37 10.70 -3.44
C CYS A 132 3.71 11.19 -2.89
N ALA A 133 3.73 12.20 -2.01
CA ALA A 133 4.97 12.71 -1.44
C ALA A 133 5.81 11.61 -0.79
N TYR A 134 5.18 10.68 -0.06
CA TYR A 134 5.88 9.54 0.55
C TYR A 134 6.53 8.63 -0.50
N TYR A 135 5.77 8.12 -1.47
CA TYR A 135 6.30 7.19 -2.48
C TYR A 135 7.28 7.88 -3.43
N TRP A 136 6.95 9.08 -3.89
CA TRP A 136 7.74 9.85 -4.82
C TRP A 136 9.08 10.24 -4.20
N ALA A 137 9.12 10.59 -2.91
CA ALA A 137 10.37 10.85 -2.21
C ALA A 137 11.29 9.62 -2.21
N PHE A 138 10.77 8.41 -2.00
CA PHE A 138 11.60 7.21 -2.10
C PHE A 138 12.09 6.93 -3.52
N GLY A 139 11.25 7.15 -4.54
CA GLY A 139 11.70 7.12 -5.93
C GLY A 139 12.81 8.13 -6.21
N ALA A 140 12.70 9.33 -5.64
CA ALA A 140 13.72 10.37 -5.77
C ALA A 140 15.04 9.95 -5.08
N VAL A 141 14.97 9.51 -3.83
CA VAL A 141 16.13 9.23 -2.97
C VAL A 141 16.84 7.93 -3.35
N VAL A 142 16.13 6.91 -3.84
CA VAL A 142 16.74 5.67 -4.35
C VAL A 142 17.21 5.83 -5.79
N GLY A 143 16.43 6.52 -6.62
CA GLY A 143 16.77 6.73 -8.03
C GLY A 143 18.02 7.56 -8.24
N TYR A 144 18.23 8.58 -7.39
CA TYR A 144 19.41 9.44 -7.49
C TYR A 144 20.75 8.67 -7.47
N PRO A 145 21.08 7.89 -6.41
CA PRO A 145 22.32 7.12 -6.37
C PRO A 145 22.33 5.96 -7.36
N LEU A 146 21.17 5.37 -7.69
CA LEU A 146 21.07 4.27 -8.65
C LEU A 146 21.55 4.68 -10.04
N CYS A 147 21.12 5.86 -10.50
CA CYS A 147 21.45 6.35 -11.85
C CYS A 147 22.72 7.21 -11.88
N HIS A 148 23.37 7.44 -10.74
CA HIS A 148 24.54 8.30 -10.62
C HIS A 148 25.72 7.78 -11.48
N PRO A 149 26.48 8.64 -12.19
CA PRO A 149 27.62 8.20 -12.99
C PRO A 149 28.74 7.51 -12.21
N LEU A 150 28.86 7.83 -10.93
CA LEU A 150 29.81 7.21 -9.99
C LEU A 150 29.22 6.03 -9.21
N TYR A 151 28.07 5.49 -9.62
CA TYR A 151 27.52 4.29 -9.00
C TYR A 151 28.54 3.14 -9.05
N GLN A 152 28.71 2.46 -7.91
CA GLN A 152 29.61 1.32 -7.79
C GLN A 152 28.79 0.06 -7.54
N ALA A 153 28.75 -0.83 -8.53
CA ALA A 153 28.08 -2.11 -8.40
C ALA A 153 28.73 -3.01 -7.35
N PRO A 154 27.99 -3.98 -6.78
CA PRO A 154 28.59 -5.01 -5.94
C PRO A 154 29.62 -5.81 -6.73
N ARG A 155 30.78 -6.09 -6.11
CA ARG A 155 31.87 -6.84 -6.78
C ARG A 155 31.51 -8.31 -7.06
N SER A 156 30.59 -8.88 -6.30
CA SER A 156 30.20 -10.28 -6.41
C SER A 156 29.06 -10.46 -7.41
N ALA A 157 29.36 -11.10 -8.55
CA ALA A 157 28.33 -11.46 -9.53
C ALA A 157 27.26 -12.40 -8.92
N LEU A 158 27.66 -13.31 -8.03
CA LEU A 158 26.74 -14.20 -7.33
C LEU A 158 25.76 -13.42 -6.45
N GLN A 159 26.23 -12.39 -5.75
CA GLN A 159 25.36 -11.51 -4.96
C GLN A 159 24.32 -10.82 -5.86
N VAL A 160 24.75 -10.32 -7.02
CA VAL A 160 23.84 -9.66 -7.97
C VAL A 160 22.79 -10.65 -8.48
N GLN A 161 23.21 -11.85 -8.89
CA GLN A 161 22.33 -12.90 -9.39
C GLN A 161 21.32 -13.37 -8.33
N LEU A 162 21.76 -13.63 -7.10
CA LEU A 162 20.89 -14.08 -6.02
C LEU A 162 19.90 -12.99 -5.60
N GLY A 163 20.34 -11.73 -5.51
CA GLY A 163 19.46 -10.61 -5.19
C GLY A 163 18.41 -10.37 -6.28
N LEU A 164 18.81 -10.45 -7.56
CA LEU A 164 17.89 -10.32 -8.69
C LEU A 164 16.90 -11.50 -8.77
N ALA A 165 17.36 -12.73 -8.54
CA ALA A 165 16.49 -13.91 -8.50
C ALA A 165 15.48 -13.81 -7.35
N LEU A 166 15.92 -13.38 -6.16
CA LEU A 166 15.04 -13.13 -5.03
C LEU A 166 14.00 -12.06 -5.36
N PHE A 167 14.40 -10.96 -6.01
CA PHE A 167 13.48 -9.93 -6.48
C PHE A 167 12.42 -10.49 -7.43
N ALA A 168 12.86 -11.16 -8.51
CA ALA A 168 11.97 -11.65 -9.56
C ALA A 168 10.97 -12.70 -9.04
N VAL A 169 11.43 -13.67 -8.25
CA VAL A 169 10.55 -14.69 -7.65
C VAL A 169 9.56 -14.04 -6.69
N SER A 170 10.00 -13.09 -5.90
CA SER A 170 9.13 -12.39 -4.95
C SER A 170 8.06 -11.56 -5.66
N GLU A 171 8.42 -10.85 -6.75
CA GLU A 171 7.45 -10.11 -7.56
C GLU A 171 6.40 -11.01 -8.18
N LEU A 172 6.80 -12.18 -8.70
CA LEU A 172 5.87 -13.16 -9.25
C LEU A 172 4.92 -13.72 -8.18
N LEU A 173 5.46 -14.12 -7.03
CA LEU A 173 4.66 -14.66 -5.93
C LEU A 173 3.70 -13.60 -5.36
N ASN A 174 4.15 -12.34 -5.25
CA ASN A 174 3.31 -11.20 -4.88
C ASN A 174 2.14 -11.03 -5.85
N LEU A 175 2.37 -11.10 -7.17
CA LEU A 175 1.33 -11.05 -8.20
C LEU A 175 0.32 -12.21 -8.04
N CYS A 176 0.82 -13.44 -7.86
CA CYS A 176 -0.04 -14.61 -7.64
C CYS A 176 -0.95 -14.41 -6.43
N VAL A 177 -0.42 -13.86 -5.32
CA VAL A 177 -1.23 -13.54 -4.15
C VAL A 177 -2.27 -12.46 -4.46
N HIS A 178 -1.93 -11.40 -5.20
CA HIS A 178 -2.91 -10.36 -5.55
C HIS A 178 -4.05 -10.90 -6.43
N VAL A 179 -3.74 -11.76 -7.40
CA VAL A 179 -4.75 -12.44 -8.22
C VAL A 179 -5.66 -13.31 -7.35
N GLN A 180 -5.08 -14.04 -6.39
CA GLN A 180 -5.87 -14.83 -5.45
C GLN A 180 -6.73 -13.96 -4.52
N LEU A 181 -6.21 -12.85 -4.02
CA LEU A 181 -6.97 -11.92 -3.18
C LEU A 181 -8.11 -11.25 -3.94
N ARG A 182 -7.95 -11.00 -5.25
CA ARG A 182 -9.04 -10.53 -6.11
C ARG A 182 -10.18 -11.54 -6.16
N SER A 183 -9.90 -12.82 -6.38
CA SER A 183 -10.95 -13.83 -6.58
C SER A 183 -11.83 -14.02 -5.34
N LEU A 184 -11.31 -13.68 -4.17
CA LEU A 184 -12.04 -13.68 -2.89
C LEU A 184 -13.01 -12.52 -2.73
N ARG A 185 -12.97 -11.49 -3.59
CA ARG A 185 -13.89 -10.35 -3.55
C ARG A 185 -14.92 -10.48 -4.66
N PRO A 186 -16.22 -10.59 -4.36
CA PRO A 186 -17.23 -10.84 -5.39
C PRO A 186 -17.38 -9.68 -6.39
N ALA A 187 -17.29 -8.43 -5.92
CA ALA A 187 -17.42 -7.23 -6.76
C ALA A 187 -16.61 -6.05 -6.20
N GLU A 188 -16.41 -5.02 -7.02
CA GLU A 188 -15.89 -3.71 -6.60
C GLU A 188 -16.76 -3.13 -5.48
N GLY A 189 -16.15 -2.50 -4.47
CA GLY A 189 -16.87 -1.98 -3.30
C GLY A 189 -17.28 -3.02 -2.26
N SER A 190 -17.11 -4.33 -2.54
CA SER A 190 -17.45 -5.37 -1.57
C SER A 190 -16.60 -5.26 -0.29
N LYS A 191 -17.28 -5.37 0.85
CA LYS A 191 -16.67 -5.41 2.19
C LYS A 191 -16.39 -6.83 2.67
N ALA A 192 -16.69 -7.86 1.85
CA ALA A 192 -16.41 -9.24 2.19
C ALA A 192 -14.89 -9.45 2.40
N ARG A 193 -14.54 -10.15 3.48
CA ARG A 193 -13.16 -10.44 3.88
C ARG A 193 -13.01 -11.91 4.28
N PRO A 194 -13.29 -12.85 3.36
CA PRO A 194 -13.11 -14.27 3.67
C PRO A 194 -11.63 -14.56 3.99
N VAL A 195 -11.39 -15.57 4.83
CA VAL A 195 -10.04 -16.05 5.11
C VAL A 195 -9.47 -16.71 3.86
N PRO A 196 -8.35 -16.21 3.30
CA PRO A 196 -7.72 -16.81 2.13
C PRO A 196 -7.15 -18.20 2.46
N LYS A 197 -7.27 -19.15 1.53
CA LYS A 197 -6.77 -20.54 1.67
C LYS A 197 -5.71 -20.85 0.61
N GLY A 198 -5.04 -21.99 0.71
CA GLY A 198 -4.05 -22.43 -0.27
C GLY A 198 -2.60 -22.20 0.15
N PRO A 199 -1.63 -22.68 -0.66
CA PRO A 199 -0.23 -22.84 -0.26
C PRO A 199 0.47 -21.51 0.05
N LEU A 200 0.20 -20.45 -0.71
CA LEU A 200 0.80 -19.13 -0.48
C LEU A 200 0.38 -18.52 0.86
N PHE A 201 -0.79 -18.92 1.38
CA PHE A 201 -1.30 -18.48 2.67
C PHE A 201 -1.05 -19.52 3.78
N ALA A 202 -0.26 -20.56 3.55
CA ALA A 202 -0.07 -21.62 4.55
C ALA A 202 0.58 -21.11 5.84
N LEU A 203 1.57 -20.22 5.71
CA LEU A 203 2.42 -19.79 6.84
C LEU A 203 2.05 -18.41 7.38
N VAL A 204 1.58 -17.51 6.52
CA VAL A 204 1.32 -16.11 6.86
C VAL A 204 -0.03 -15.63 6.36
N SER A 205 -0.51 -14.58 7.00
CA SER A 205 -1.83 -13.98 6.74
C SER A 205 -1.81 -13.02 5.57
N CYS A 206 -0.66 -12.36 5.36
CA CYS A 206 -0.47 -11.35 4.32
C CYS A 206 0.80 -11.67 3.50
N PRO A 207 0.81 -12.80 2.76
CA PRO A 207 1.95 -13.20 1.94
C PRO A 207 2.27 -12.18 0.84
N ASN A 208 1.30 -11.38 0.39
CA ASN A 208 1.57 -10.28 -0.53
C ASN A 208 2.57 -9.29 0.07
N TYR A 209 2.42 -8.94 1.36
CA TYR A 209 3.38 -8.07 2.04
C TYR A 209 4.72 -8.76 2.31
N THR A 210 4.70 -10.07 2.63
CA THR A 210 5.93 -10.85 2.79
C THR A 210 6.76 -10.83 1.52
N PHE A 211 6.15 -11.16 0.37
CA PHE A 211 6.85 -11.18 -0.90
C PHE A 211 7.22 -9.78 -1.37
N GLU A 212 6.42 -8.76 -1.10
CA GLU A 212 6.83 -7.36 -1.36
C GLU A 212 8.15 -7.03 -0.65
N VAL A 213 8.25 -7.34 0.64
CA VAL A 213 9.45 -7.07 1.44
C VAL A 213 10.64 -7.88 0.94
N LEU A 214 10.45 -9.18 0.64
CA LEU A 214 11.50 -10.02 0.10
C LEU A 214 12.00 -9.52 -1.27
N GLY A 215 11.10 -8.98 -2.10
CA GLY A 215 11.46 -8.31 -3.33
C GLY A 215 12.44 -7.17 -3.07
N TRP A 216 12.06 -6.23 -2.20
CA TRP A 216 12.90 -5.08 -1.87
C TRP A 216 14.20 -5.43 -1.13
N VAL A 217 14.22 -6.51 -0.34
CA VAL A 217 15.47 -7.10 0.19
C VAL A 217 16.36 -7.55 -0.96
N GLY A 218 15.84 -8.29 -1.94
CA GLY A 218 16.57 -8.70 -3.14
C GLY A 218 17.13 -7.50 -3.92
N PHE A 219 16.28 -6.49 -4.15
CA PHE A 219 16.68 -5.22 -4.79
C PHE A 219 17.85 -4.55 -4.07
N SER A 220 17.74 -4.42 -2.74
CA SER A 220 18.78 -3.77 -1.93
C SER A 220 20.08 -4.58 -1.94
N LEU A 221 20.00 -5.91 -1.91
CA LEU A 221 21.16 -6.80 -1.97
C LEU A 221 21.93 -6.65 -3.30
N PHE A 222 21.25 -6.64 -4.44
CA PHE A 222 21.94 -6.57 -5.73
C PHE A 222 22.35 -5.15 -6.15
N THR A 223 21.71 -4.11 -5.61
CA THR A 223 22.08 -2.72 -5.91
C THR A 223 23.06 -2.12 -4.90
N GLN A 224 23.12 -2.63 -3.67
CA GLN A 224 23.93 -2.07 -2.57
C GLN A 224 23.72 -0.56 -2.33
N ILE A 225 22.51 -0.07 -2.59
CA ILE A 225 22.16 1.33 -2.34
C ILE A 225 21.65 1.46 -0.91
N PHE A 226 22.33 2.24 -0.07
CA PHE A 226 21.91 2.45 1.32
C PHE A 226 20.44 2.92 1.43
N ALA A 227 20.03 3.85 0.56
CA ALA A 227 18.66 4.34 0.52
C ALA A 227 17.61 3.24 0.24
N SER A 228 17.93 2.20 -0.53
CA SER A 228 16.99 1.11 -0.81
C SER A 228 16.82 0.18 0.40
N TYR A 229 17.86 -0.01 1.22
CA TYR A 229 17.74 -0.68 2.51
C TYR A 229 16.81 0.08 3.48
N VAL A 230 16.96 1.41 3.55
CA VAL A 230 16.08 2.25 4.38
C VAL A 230 14.64 2.17 3.88
N PHE A 231 14.43 2.28 2.56
CA PHE A 231 13.11 2.10 1.94
C PHE A 231 12.50 0.73 2.30
N THR A 232 13.28 -0.33 2.20
CA THR A 232 12.86 -1.70 2.55
C THR A 232 12.44 -1.80 4.02
N LEU A 233 13.24 -1.25 4.94
CA LEU A 233 12.95 -1.27 6.37
C LEU A 233 11.69 -0.48 6.72
N VAL A 234 11.56 0.74 6.21
CA VAL A 234 10.37 1.58 6.47
C VAL A 234 9.12 0.93 5.88
N GLY A 235 9.21 0.41 4.65
CA GLY A 235 8.14 -0.35 4.01
C GLY A 235 7.74 -1.59 4.81
N PHE A 236 8.72 -2.36 5.31
CA PHE A 236 8.48 -3.51 6.17
C PHE A 236 7.72 -3.13 7.44
N LEU A 237 8.15 -2.11 8.16
CA LEU A 237 7.49 -1.68 9.41
C LEU A 237 6.03 -1.26 9.15
N GLN A 238 5.79 -0.51 8.07
CA GLN A 238 4.44 -0.09 7.69
C GLN A 238 3.55 -1.28 7.31
N MET A 239 4.08 -2.22 6.51
CA MET A 239 3.36 -3.42 6.10
C MET A 239 3.14 -4.40 7.25
N ALA A 240 4.07 -4.48 8.20
CA ALA A 240 3.93 -5.30 9.40
C ALA A 240 2.77 -4.83 10.27
N ASP A 241 2.63 -3.51 10.49
CA ASP A 241 1.47 -2.94 11.19
C ASP A 241 0.14 -3.29 10.48
N TRP A 242 0.10 -3.15 9.14
CA TRP A 242 -1.07 -3.52 8.35
C TRP A 242 -1.38 -5.01 8.40
N ALA A 243 -0.35 -5.87 8.35
CA ALA A 243 -0.47 -7.31 8.44
C ALA A 243 -1.03 -7.73 9.80
N LEU A 244 -0.50 -7.16 10.89
CA LEU A 244 -0.97 -7.42 12.26
C LEU A 244 -2.43 -6.98 12.45
N LYS A 245 -2.83 -5.85 11.86
CA LYS A 245 -4.24 -5.40 11.86
C LYS A 245 -5.14 -6.38 11.11
N LYS A 246 -4.73 -6.86 9.93
CA LYS A 246 -5.49 -7.87 9.16
C LYS A 246 -5.57 -9.21 9.89
N HIS A 247 -4.45 -9.70 10.44
CA HIS A 247 -4.37 -10.94 11.20
C HIS A 247 -5.30 -10.94 12.42
N ARG A 248 -5.27 -9.85 13.21
CA ARG A 248 -6.21 -9.65 14.33
C ARG A 248 -7.67 -9.59 13.86
N GLY A 249 -7.91 -9.02 12.69
CA GLY A 249 -9.23 -9.03 12.05
C GLY A 249 -9.75 -10.45 11.80
N TYR A 250 -8.92 -11.33 11.25
CA TYR A 250 -9.28 -12.74 11.00
C TYR A 250 -9.50 -13.53 12.29
N ILE A 251 -8.67 -13.33 13.32
CA ILE A 251 -8.89 -13.95 14.63
C ILE A 251 -10.24 -13.53 15.21
N LYS A 252 -10.60 -12.24 15.06
CA LYS A 252 -11.88 -11.73 15.57
C LYS A 252 -13.09 -12.28 14.80
N SER A 253 -12.99 -12.48 13.49
CA SER A 253 -14.11 -12.97 12.67
C SER A 253 -14.29 -14.48 12.73
N ASP A 254 -13.19 -15.24 12.73
CA ASP A 254 -13.21 -16.70 12.53
C ASP A 254 -12.72 -17.48 13.75
N GLY A 255 -12.31 -16.78 14.82
CA GLY A 255 -12.03 -17.36 16.13
C GLY A 255 -11.06 -18.53 16.08
N ASP A 256 -11.48 -19.65 16.68
CA ASP A 256 -10.64 -20.84 16.81
C ASP A 256 -10.38 -21.57 15.49
N ALA A 257 -11.29 -21.46 14.51
CA ALA A 257 -11.08 -22.05 13.19
C ALA A 257 -9.86 -21.43 12.50
N TYR A 258 -9.66 -20.11 12.66
CA TYR A 258 -8.48 -19.42 12.15
C TYR A 258 -7.23 -19.70 12.97
N LYS A 259 -7.32 -19.73 14.31
CA LYS A 259 -6.17 -20.04 15.18
C LYS A 259 -5.56 -21.40 14.90
N LYS A 260 -6.37 -22.41 14.54
CA LYS A 260 -5.91 -23.75 14.14
C LYS A 260 -4.97 -23.74 12.93
N LEU A 261 -5.03 -22.71 12.07
CA LEU A 261 -4.15 -22.57 10.92
C LEU A 261 -2.71 -22.20 11.31
N ARG A 262 -2.47 -21.74 12.55
CA ARG A 262 -1.15 -21.37 13.10
C ARG A 262 -0.35 -20.39 12.23
N ARG A 263 -1.05 -19.57 11.42
CA ARG A 263 -0.44 -18.53 10.59
C ARG A 263 0.14 -17.41 11.43
N LYS A 264 1.20 -16.79 10.91
CA LYS A 264 1.75 -15.52 11.39
C LYS A 264 1.23 -14.36 10.54
N ALA A 265 1.48 -13.11 10.90
CA ALA A 265 0.98 -11.95 10.19
C ALA A 265 1.69 -11.75 8.84
N ILE A 266 3.03 -11.69 8.86
CA ILE A 266 3.89 -11.30 7.73
C ILE A 266 5.22 -12.06 7.66
N VAL A 267 5.87 -12.41 8.78
CA VAL A 267 7.12 -13.20 8.77
C VAL A 267 6.80 -14.64 9.20
N PRO A 268 7.03 -15.64 8.33
CA PRO A 268 6.80 -17.04 8.67
C PRO A 268 7.47 -17.40 10.00
N PHE A 269 6.75 -18.10 10.86
CA PHE A 269 7.18 -18.57 12.18
C PHE A 269 7.49 -17.49 13.24
N VAL A 270 7.67 -16.22 12.85
CA VAL A 270 8.07 -15.13 13.76
C VAL A 270 6.90 -14.18 14.05
N LEU A 271 6.42 -13.43 13.05
CA LEU A 271 5.54 -12.27 13.21
C LEU A 271 4.28 -12.37 12.38
#